data_AF-A0A5S6LHU2-F1
#
_entry.id   AF-A0A5S6LHU2-F1
#
_cell.length_a   1.000
_cell.length_b   1.000
_cell.length_c   1.000
_cell.angle_alpha   90.00
_cell.angle_beta   90.00
_cell.angle_gamma   90.00
#
_symmetry.space_group_name_H-M   'P 1'
#
loop_
_entity.id
_entity.type
_entity.pdbx_description
1 polymer ?
#
loop_
_entity_poly.entity_id
_entity_poly.type
_entity_poly.pdbx_seq_one_letter_code
_entity_poly.pdbx_strand_id
1 'polypeptide(L)'
;MPLPEKYSRNRMTFRGFINQCKLIFQLQPQQYSTDSRRVGLILTLLSGEALNWASPLIEQQSPLLSDFNGFLVAMAVIFDDPNHEGLDRYNQGRACKS
;
A
#
# COMPACT_ATOMS: atom_id res chain seq x y z
N MET A 1 13.45 -0.31 -13.72
CA MET A 1 12.86 0.81 -12.95
C MET A 1 13.43 0.76 -11.54
N PRO A 2 13.90 1.87 -10.95
CA PRO A 2 14.34 1.86 -9.56
C PRO A 2 13.15 1.54 -8.64
N LEU A 3 13.41 0.80 -7.57
CA LEU A 3 12.41 0.55 -6.53
C LEU A 3 12.14 1.85 -5.74
N PRO A 4 10.93 2.01 -5.17
CA PRO A 4 10.60 3.11 -4.26
C PRO A 4 11.56 3.14 -3.07
N GLU A 5 11.68 4.32 -2.45
CA GLU A 5 12.32 4.40 -1.13
C GLU A 5 11.56 3.57 -0.09
N LYS A 6 12.28 3.03 0.89
CA LYS A 6 11.66 2.24 1.95
C LYS A 6 10.73 3.09 2.82
N TYR A 7 9.57 2.57 3.14
CA TYR A 7 8.55 3.22 3.97
C TYR A 7 8.65 2.79 5.43
N SER A 8 8.83 3.76 6.34
CA SER A 8 9.00 3.47 7.77
C SER A 8 7.80 3.77 8.68
N ARG A 9 6.88 4.69 8.27
CA ARG A 9 5.63 5.16 8.96
C ARG A 9 5.30 6.64 8.71
N ASN A 10 6.03 7.36 7.85
CA ASN A 10 5.75 8.77 7.62
C ASN A 10 4.36 8.96 6.95
N ARG A 11 3.39 9.47 7.71
CA ARG A 11 2.00 9.66 7.25
C ARG A 11 1.91 10.55 6.02
N MET A 12 2.75 11.59 5.94
CA MET A 12 2.76 12.52 4.81
C MET A 12 3.17 11.84 3.50
N THR A 13 3.93 10.74 3.57
CA THR A 13 4.43 10.03 2.38
C THR A 13 3.65 8.75 2.08
N PHE A 14 2.70 8.35 2.93
CA PHE A 14 1.94 7.09 2.77
C PHE A 14 1.25 6.99 1.41
N ARG A 15 0.47 8.02 1.03
CA ARG A 15 -0.22 8.05 -0.28
C ARG A 15 0.75 8.01 -1.45
N GLY A 16 1.86 8.74 -1.37
CA GLY A 16 2.90 8.75 -2.40
C GLY A 16 3.51 7.35 -2.57
N PHE A 17 3.84 6.70 -1.47
CA PHE A 17 4.35 5.33 -1.44
C PHE A 17 3.38 4.32 -2.07
N ILE A 18 2.10 4.33 -1.67
CA ILE A 18 1.08 3.43 -2.25
C ILE A 18 0.92 3.67 -3.76
N ASN A 19 0.90 4.94 -4.19
CA ASN A 19 0.78 5.28 -5.61
C ASN A 19 1.98 4.77 -6.42
N GLN A 20 3.20 4.88 -5.88
CA GLN A 20 4.40 4.33 -6.53
C GLN A 20 4.32 2.80 -6.66
N CYS A 21 3.87 2.10 -5.62
CA CYS A 21 3.68 0.64 -5.69
C CYS A 21 2.65 0.26 -6.77
N LYS A 22 1.50 0.95 -6.81
CA LYS A 22 0.47 0.73 -7.84
C LYS A 22 1.00 0.97 -9.25
N LEU A 23 1.83 1.99 -9.44
CA LEU A 23 2.45 2.28 -10.74
C LEU A 23 3.39 1.14 -11.17
N ILE A 24 4.19 0.58 -10.26
CA ILE A 24 5.07 -0.57 -10.56
C ILE A 24 4.25 -1.78 -11.00
N PHE A 25 3.12 -2.06 -10.34
CA PHE A 25 2.23 -3.16 -10.73
C PHE A 25 1.65 -2.97 -12.13
N GLN A 26 1.29 -1.73 -12.49
CA GLN A 26 0.79 -1.40 -13.83
C GLN A 26 1.87 -1.56 -14.90
N LEU A 27 3.12 -1.24 -14.57
CA LEU A 27 4.22 -1.31 -15.52
C LEU A 27 4.81 -2.73 -15.67
N GLN A 28 4.56 -3.61 -14.71
CA GLN A 28 5.04 -5.00 -14.73
C GLN A 28 3.91 -6.00 -14.38
N PRO A 29 2.81 -6.04 -15.16
CA PRO A 29 1.60 -6.78 -14.81
C PRO A 29 1.82 -8.30 -14.73
N GLN A 30 2.73 -8.85 -15.54
CA GLN A 30 3.08 -10.28 -15.50
C GLN A 30 3.82 -10.64 -14.20
N GLN A 31 4.74 -9.79 -13.77
CA GLN A 31 5.51 -9.98 -12.54
C GLN A 31 4.63 -9.83 -11.30
N TYR A 32 3.66 -8.92 -11.31
CA TYR A 32 2.74 -8.67 -10.19
C TYR A 32 1.30 -9.08 -10.52
N SER A 33 1.19 -10.29 -11.09
CA SER A 33 -0.04 -10.92 -11.56
C SER A 33 -0.93 -11.45 -10.45
N THR A 34 -0.39 -11.65 -9.24
CA THR A 34 -1.14 -12.13 -8.07
C THR A 34 -1.01 -11.18 -6.91
N ASP A 35 -2.01 -11.20 -6.03
CA ASP A 35 -2.04 -10.36 -4.83
C ASP A 35 -0.86 -10.64 -3.90
N SER A 36 -0.47 -11.91 -3.71
CA SER A 36 0.72 -12.25 -2.94
C SER A 36 2.01 -11.64 -3.48
N ARG A 37 2.16 -11.51 -4.81
CA ARG A 37 3.34 -10.85 -5.40
C ARG A 37 3.30 -9.34 -5.17
N ARG A 38 2.12 -8.73 -5.20
CA ARG A 38 1.94 -7.30 -4.92
C ARG A 38 2.22 -6.98 -3.46
N VAL A 39 1.64 -7.76 -2.54
CA VAL A 39 1.91 -7.64 -1.11
C VAL A 39 3.39 -7.89 -0.82
N GLY A 40 3.97 -8.92 -1.44
CA GLY A 40 5.40 -9.22 -1.34
C GLY A 40 6.28 -8.03 -1.70
N LEU A 41 6.00 -7.31 -2.80
CA LEU A 41 6.73 -6.09 -3.13
C LEU A 41 6.64 -5.06 -2.00
N ILE A 42 5.42 -4.75 -1.53
CA ILE A 42 5.22 -3.75 -0.48
C ILE A 42 6.02 -4.12 0.77
N LEU A 43 5.98 -5.40 1.19
CA LEU A 43 6.74 -5.90 2.35
C LEU A 43 8.25 -5.68 2.21
N THR A 44 8.83 -5.92 1.03
CA THR A 44 10.26 -5.66 0.79
C THR A 44 10.65 -4.19 0.86
N LEU A 45 9.66 -3.30 0.70
CA LEU A 45 9.81 -1.85 0.77
C LEU A 45 9.46 -1.30 2.15
N LEU A 46 9.07 -2.12 3.13
CA LEU A 46 8.88 -1.66 4.50
C LEU A 46 10.21 -1.58 5.25
N SER A 47 10.29 -0.66 6.20
CA SER A 47 11.40 -0.53 7.14
C SER A 47 10.89 -0.05 8.50
N GLY A 48 11.75 -0.09 9.52
CA GLY A 48 11.45 0.45 10.85
C GLY A 48 10.11 -0.05 11.41
N GLU A 49 9.26 0.87 11.86
CA GLU A 49 7.99 0.56 12.50
C GLU A 49 6.98 -0.11 11.55
N ALA A 50 6.97 0.27 10.27
CA ALA A 50 6.11 -0.37 9.29
C ALA A 50 6.49 -1.85 9.09
N LEU A 51 7.79 -2.17 9.07
CA LEU A 51 8.23 -3.55 9.02
C LEU A 51 7.89 -4.30 10.32
N ASN A 52 8.10 -3.69 11.49
CA ASN A 52 7.75 -4.30 12.77
C ASN A 52 6.26 -4.66 12.87
N TRP A 53 5.37 -3.84 12.32
CA TRP A 53 3.94 -4.15 12.22
C TRP A 53 3.66 -5.34 11.29
N ALA A 54 4.40 -5.44 10.18
CA ALA A 54 4.20 -6.50 9.20
C ALA A 54 4.83 -7.84 9.63
N SER A 55 5.90 -7.84 10.43
CA SER A 55 6.60 -9.05 10.89
C SER A 55 5.68 -10.15 11.40
N PRO A 56 4.73 -9.93 12.34
CA PRO A 56 3.85 -11.00 12.80
C PRO A 56 2.93 -11.54 11.69
N LEU A 57 2.53 -10.73 10.71
CA LEU A 57 1.74 -11.20 9.56
C LEU A 57 2.55 -12.20 8.72
N ILE A 58 3.85 -11.92 8.52
CA ILE A 58 4.79 -12.77 7.79
C ILE A 58 5.03 -14.08 8.55
N GLU A 59 5.38 -13.99 9.83
CA GLU A 59 5.70 -15.13 10.68
C GLU A 59 4.53 -16.10 10.81
N GLN A 60 3.30 -15.59 10.85
CA GLN A 60 2.08 -16.38 10.99
C GLN A 60 1.46 -16.79 9.65
N GLN A 61 2.09 -16.45 8.52
CA GLN A 61 1.54 -16.68 7.18
C GLN A 61 0.10 -16.19 7.04
N SER A 62 -0.15 -14.98 7.54
CA SER A 62 -1.50 -14.40 7.58
C SER A 62 -2.16 -14.44 6.19
N PRO A 63 -3.47 -14.74 6.09
CA PRO A 63 -4.21 -14.65 4.83
C PRO A 63 -4.08 -13.29 4.14
N LEU A 64 -3.83 -12.22 4.91
CA LEU A 64 -3.57 -10.87 4.39
C LEU A 64 -2.35 -10.80 3.46
N LEU A 65 -1.41 -11.74 3.55
CA LEU A 65 -0.28 -11.85 2.61
C LEU A 65 -0.71 -12.24 1.19
N SER A 66 -1.96 -12.67 1.02
CA SER A 66 -2.56 -13.06 -0.27
C SER A 66 -3.79 -12.23 -0.66
N ASP A 67 -4.16 -11.24 0.15
CA ASP A 67 -5.25 -10.31 -0.12
C ASP A 67 -4.68 -8.89 -0.20
N PHE A 68 -4.48 -8.41 -1.43
CA PHE A 68 -3.86 -7.11 -1.65
C PHE A 68 -4.71 -5.97 -1.12
N ASN A 69 -6.03 -6.04 -1.30
CA ASN A 69 -6.91 -4.97 -0.87
C ASN A 69 -7.05 -4.94 0.65
N GLY A 70 -7.23 -6.11 1.28
CA GLY A 70 -7.25 -6.23 2.74
C GLY A 70 -5.95 -5.75 3.37
N PHE A 71 -4.80 -6.07 2.76
CA PHE A 71 -3.50 -5.57 3.23
C PHE A 71 -3.42 -4.03 3.17
N LEU A 72 -3.85 -3.41 2.08
CA LEU A 72 -3.86 -1.94 1.96
C LEU A 72 -4.77 -1.27 2.98
N VAL A 73 -5.96 -1.84 3.23
CA VAL A 73 -6.89 -1.33 4.26
C VAL A 73 -6.25 -1.43 5.64
N ALA A 74 -5.69 -2.59 6.00
CA ALA A 74 -5.02 -2.78 7.28
C ALA A 74 -3.84 -1.80 7.45
N MET A 75 -3.08 -1.58 6.39
CA MET A 75 -1.96 -0.63 6.39
C MET A 75 -2.47 0.82 6.56
N ALA A 76 -3.55 1.21 5.86
CA ALA A 76 -4.11 2.56 5.97
C ALA A 76 -4.66 2.85 7.38
N VAL A 77 -5.29 1.87 8.04
CA VAL A 77 -5.78 2.04 9.42
C VAL A 77 -4.64 2.41 10.40
N ILE A 78 -3.44 1.89 10.17
CA ILE A 78 -2.30 2.09 11.06
C ILE A 78 -1.45 3.32 10.68
N PHE A 79 -1.36 3.61 9.38
CA PHE A 79 -0.37 4.54 8.83
C PHE A 79 -0.94 5.73 8.06
N ASP A 80 -2.22 5.71 7.71
CA ASP A 80 -2.91 6.87 7.12
C ASP A 80 -3.51 7.77 8.22
N ASP A 81 -3.85 9.00 7.85
CA ASP A 81 -4.51 9.94 8.77
C ASP A 81 -6.04 9.71 8.77
N PRO A 82 -6.67 9.39 9.91
CA PRO A 82 -8.12 9.21 10.00
C PRO A 82 -8.93 10.48 9.63
N ASN A 83 -8.31 11.67 9.63
CA ASN A 83 -8.97 12.92 9.26
C ASN A 83 -8.88 13.27 7.77
N HIS A 84 -8.22 12.45 6.96
CA HIS A 84 -8.14 12.69 5.52
C HIS A 84 -9.33 12.04 4.79
N GLU A 85 -10.52 12.66 4.94
CA GLU A 85 -11.69 12.53 4.04
C GLU A 85 -11.40 13.02 2.58
N GLY A 86 -10.17 12.82 2.09
CA GLY A 86 -9.65 13.47 0.89
C GLY A 86 -9.81 12.67 -0.39
N LEU A 87 -10.09 11.37 -0.32
CA LEU A 87 -10.30 10.54 -1.52
C LEU A 87 -11.77 10.51 -1.94
N ASP A 88 -12.71 10.51 -1.00
CA ASP A 88 -14.14 10.64 -1.30
C ASP A 88 -14.43 12.01 -1.94
N ARG A 89 -13.83 13.09 -1.43
CA ARG A 89 -13.97 14.43 -2.04
C ARG A 89 -13.30 14.58 -3.40
N TYR A 90 -12.14 13.94 -3.63
CA TYR A 90 -11.45 14.01 -4.92
C TYR A 90 -12.24 13.31 -6.03
N ASN A 91 -12.86 12.16 -5.72
CA ASN A 91 -13.68 11.42 -6.67
C ASN A 91 -15.06 12.06 -6.88
N GLN A 92 -15.69 12.57 -5.81
CA GLN A 92 -16.96 13.32 -5.91
C GLN A 92 -16.79 14.60 -6.74
N GLY A 93 -15.65 15.29 -6.62
CA GLY A 93 -15.35 16.51 -7.38
C GLY A 93 -15.14 16.30 -8.89
N ARG A 94 -14.80 15.08 -9.33
CA ARG A 94 -14.76 14.72 -10.76
C ARG A 94 -16.11 14.24 -11.29
N ALA A 95 -16.89 13.53 -10.49
CA ALA A 95 -18.21 13.02 -10.91
C ALA A 95 -19.23 14.13 -11.17
N CYS A 96 -19.11 15.29 -10.51
CA CYS A 96 -20.00 16.44 -10.72
C CYS A 96 -19.59 17.37 -11.89
N LYS A 97 -18.59 17.01 -12.70
CA LYS A 97 -18.10 17.82 -13.84
C LYS A 97 -18.19 17.08 -15.19
N SER A 98 -19.14 16.15 -15.35
CA SER A 98 -19.48 15.57 -16.65
C SER A 98 -20.90 15.90 -17.07
#